data_AF-A0A1V1NVE2-F1
#
_entry.id   AF-A0A1V1NVE2-F1
#
_cell.length_a   1.000
_cell.length_b   1.000
_cell.length_c   1.000
_cell.angle_alpha   90.00
_cell.angle_beta   90.00
_cell.angle_gamma   90.00
#
_symmetry.space_group_name_H-M   'P 1'
#
loop_
_entity.id
_entity.type
_entity.pdbx_description
1 polymer ?
#
loop_
_entity_poly.entity_id
_entity_poly.type
_entity_poly.pdbx_seq_one_letter_code
_entity_poly.pdbx_strand_id
1 'polypeptide(L)'
;MDHIGGIIISTHAPTAIKIITSLISSDETYPFIGLDSFGTKIIIEGLTDVFHQKNIPKALSKRVHFICHYLHGTSSPAFMSSFHEKYHTKPDWISAAYYDAMHMACDAIRRSDYSDTNSIRTNRRNIRQSLMQFYNYRNS
;
A
#
# COMPACT_ATOMS: atom_id res chain seq x y z
N MET A 1 -11.26 4.28 -35.02
CA MET A 1 -10.85 4.90 -33.75
C MET A 1 -9.94 3.91 -33.08
N ASP A 2 -8.64 4.17 -33.14
CA ASP A 2 -7.64 3.29 -32.55
C ASP A 2 -7.88 3.22 -31.04
N HIS A 3 -7.91 2.00 -30.51
CA HIS A 3 -8.11 1.77 -29.09
C HIS A 3 -6.96 2.40 -28.33
N ILE A 4 -7.23 3.51 -27.64
CA ILE A 4 -6.29 4.12 -26.70
C ILE A 4 -6.03 3.06 -25.62
N GLY A 5 -4.88 2.39 -25.72
CA GLY A 5 -4.43 1.40 -24.73
C GLY A 5 -4.12 2.04 -23.39
N GLY A 6 -3.63 1.25 -22.43
CA GLY A 6 -3.17 1.75 -21.13
C GLY A 6 -1.73 1.36 -20.87
N ILE A 7 -1.02 2.15 -20.07
CA ILE A 7 0.35 1.86 -19.65
C ILE A 7 0.31 1.34 -18.21
N ILE A 8 0.73 0.09 -18.03
CA ILE A 8 0.83 -0.53 -16.70
C ILE A 8 2.28 -0.39 -16.22
N ILE A 9 2.46 0.18 -15.03
CA ILE A 9 3.78 0.41 -14.43
C ILE A 9 3.88 -0.33 -13.11
N SER A 10 4.74 -1.36 -13.08
CA SER A 10 5.03 -2.17 -11.89
C SER A 10 6.42 -1.85 -11.36
N THR A 11 6.60 -0.65 -10.78
CA THR A 11 7.88 -0.20 -10.21
C THR A 11 7.65 0.60 -8.91
N HIS A 12 8.72 0.85 -8.16
CA HIS A 12 8.66 1.72 -6.98
C HIS A 12 8.50 3.21 -7.36
N ALA A 13 8.02 4.00 -6.41
CA ALA A 13 7.62 5.38 -6.60
C ALA A 13 8.65 6.27 -7.36
N PRO A 14 9.95 6.31 -7.00
CA PRO A 14 10.89 7.19 -7.69
C PRO A 14 11.09 6.83 -9.17
N THR A 15 11.05 5.53 -9.49
CA THR A 15 11.19 5.04 -10.87
C THR A 15 9.93 5.34 -11.67
N ALA A 16 8.76 5.14 -11.07
CA ALA A 16 7.48 5.45 -11.69
C ALA A 16 7.35 6.94 -12.06
N ILE A 17 7.76 7.86 -11.16
CA ILE A 17 7.76 9.30 -11.46
C ILE A 17 8.59 9.60 -12.69
N LYS A 18 9.80 9.02 -12.80
CA LYS A 18 10.68 9.23 -13.96
C LYS A 18 10.02 8.73 -15.25
N ILE A 19 9.46 7.52 -15.24
CA ILE A 19 8.78 6.94 -16.40
C ILE A 19 7.60 7.81 -16.83
N ILE A 20 6.71 8.16 -15.90
CA ILE A 20 5.54 9.01 -16.19
C ILE A 20 5.99 10.37 -16.70
N THR A 21 7.01 10.98 -16.09
CA THR A 21 7.54 12.28 -16.52
C THR A 21 8.09 12.24 -17.94
N SER A 22 8.75 11.14 -18.33
CA SER A 22 9.30 10.96 -19.67
C SER A 22 8.23 10.70 -20.73
N LEU A 23 7.13 10.06 -20.35
CA LEU A 23 6.05 9.69 -21.29
C LEU A 23 4.92 10.73 -21.33
N ILE A 24 4.75 11.52 -20.28
CA ILE A 24 3.63 12.46 -20.22
C ILE A 24 3.89 13.66 -21.14
N SER A 25 2.95 13.86 -22.06
CA SER A 25 2.87 15.01 -22.96
C SER A 25 1.46 15.59 -22.94
N SER A 26 1.28 16.81 -23.46
CA SER A 26 -0.04 17.44 -23.60
C SER A 26 -0.94 16.72 -24.60
N ASP A 27 -0.33 16.03 -25.56
CA ASP A 27 -1.00 15.53 -26.75
C ASP A 27 -1.32 14.03 -26.67
N GLU A 28 -0.62 13.28 -25.80
CA GLU A 28 -0.92 11.88 -25.53
C GLU A 28 -2.03 11.72 -24.50
N THR A 29 -2.82 10.65 -24.59
CA THR A 29 -4.05 10.45 -23.78
C THR A 29 -4.06 9.17 -22.95
N TYR A 30 -2.99 8.38 -22.95
CA TYR A 30 -2.97 7.08 -22.28
C TYR A 30 -3.14 7.20 -20.75
N PRO A 31 -4.02 6.39 -20.14
CA PRO A 31 -4.04 6.23 -18.69
C PRO A 31 -2.81 5.43 -18.22
N PHE A 32 -2.26 5.86 -17.08
CA PHE A 32 -1.21 5.14 -16.36
C PHE A 32 -1.85 4.37 -15.21
N ILE A 33 -1.59 3.07 -15.11
CA ILE A 33 -2.07 2.23 -14.02
C ILE A 33 -0.86 1.68 -13.27
N GLY A 34 -0.76 2.04 -12.00
CA GLY A 34 0.29 1.56 -11.09
C GLY A 34 -0.22 0.62 -10.02
N LEU A 35 0.73 0.11 -9.24
CA LEU A 35 0.47 -0.63 -8.01
C LEU A 35 0.14 0.34 -6.86
N ASP A 36 -0.20 -0.21 -5.70
CA ASP A 36 -0.50 0.49 -4.44
C ASP A 36 0.45 1.65 -4.12
N SER A 37 1.74 1.51 -4.41
CA SER A 37 2.75 2.57 -4.24
C SER A 37 2.43 3.89 -4.96
N PHE A 38 1.58 3.87 -6.00
CA PHE A 38 1.09 5.07 -6.70
C PHE A 38 0.12 5.89 -5.85
N GLY A 39 -0.51 5.29 -4.85
CA GLY A 39 -1.35 5.97 -3.86
C GLY A 39 -0.57 6.63 -2.72
N THR A 40 0.76 6.65 -2.78
CA THR A 40 1.60 7.27 -1.72
C THR A 40 1.76 8.77 -1.94
N LYS A 41 2.00 9.50 -0.84
CA LYS A 41 2.32 10.94 -0.90
C LYS A 41 3.50 11.23 -1.84
N ILE A 42 4.53 10.38 -1.84
CA ILE A 42 5.71 10.54 -2.70
C ILE A 42 5.32 10.63 -4.17
N ILE A 43 4.43 9.75 -4.65
CA ILE A 43 3.94 9.78 -6.04
C ILE A 43 3.04 10.98 -6.28
N ILE A 44 2.09 11.23 -5.37
CA ILE A 44 1.10 12.30 -5.53
C ILE A 44 1.80 13.68 -5.59
N GLU A 45 2.70 13.95 -4.66
CA GLU A 45 3.47 15.19 -4.57
C GLU A 45 4.46 15.27 -5.74
N GLY A 46 5.25 14.21 -5.98
CA GLY A 46 6.23 14.20 -7.06
C GLY A 46 5.64 14.40 -8.46
N LEU A 47 4.47 13.82 -8.75
CA LEU A 47 3.78 14.06 -10.02
C LEU A 47 3.10 15.43 -10.06
N THR A 48 2.59 15.93 -8.93
CA THR A 48 2.03 17.29 -8.86
C THR A 48 3.10 18.33 -9.21
N ASP A 49 4.31 18.18 -8.67
CA ASP A 49 5.45 19.04 -8.97
C ASP A 49 5.82 19.00 -10.45
N VAL A 50 5.91 17.78 -11.03
CA VAL A 50 6.18 17.59 -12.46
C VAL A 50 5.11 18.25 -13.32
N PHE A 51 3.83 18.10 -12.97
CA PHE A 51 2.74 18.70 -13.73
C PHE A 51 2.76 20.21 -13.68
N HIS A 52 3.08 20.79 -12.51
CA HIS A 52 3.29 22.22 -12.38
C HIS A 52 4.48 22.72 -13.22
N GLN A 53 5.63 22.05 -13.14
CA GLN A 53 6.84 22.44 -13.89
C GLN A 53 6.66 22.38 -15.41
N LYS A 54 5.90 21.38 -15.90
CA LYS A 54 5.65 21.19 -17.33
C LYS A 54 4.39 21.92 -17.84
N ASN A 55 3.72 22.73 -17.01
CA ASN A 55 2.44 23.37 -17.33
C ASN A 55 1.37 22.36 -17.84
N ILE A 56 1.40 21.14 -17.31
CA ILE A 56 0.46 20.07 -17.65
C ILE A 56 -0.86 20.35 -16.92
N PRO A 57 -2.00 20.45 -17.64
CA PRO A 57 -3.29 20.69 -17.00
C PRO A 57 -3.59 19.71 -15.87
N LYS A 58 -4.08 20.23 -14.74
CA LYS A 58 -4.46 19.41 -13.56
C LYS A 58 -5.50 18.33 -13.88
N ALA A 59 -6.30 18.49 -14.94
CA ALA A 59 -7.21 17.45 -15.41
C ALA A 59 -6.47 16.16 -15.84
N LEU A 60 -5.21 16.26 -16.27
CA LEU A 60 -4.39 15.14 -16.71
C LEU A 60 -3.86 14.31 -15.54
N SER A 61 -3.85 14.84 -14.32
CA SER A 61 -3.53 14.05 -13.12
C SER A 61 -4.58 12.96 -12.85
N LYS A 62 -5.80 13.11 -13.38
CA LYS A 62 -6.87 12.09 -13.32
C LYS A 62 -6.57 10.84 -14.16
N ARG A 63 -5.48 10.83 -14.93
CA ARG A 63 -5.05 9.69 -15.76
C ARG A 63 -4.14 8.72 -15.03
N VAL A 64 -3.70 9.08 -13.82
CA VAL A 64 -2.86 8.22 -12.99
C VAL A 64 -3.76 7.48 -12.02
N HIS A 65 -3.88 6.18 -12.24
CA HIS A 65 -4.68 5.27 -11.44
C HIS A 65 -3.76 4.30 -10.70
N PHE A 66 -4.28 3.75 -9.61
CA PHE A 66 -3.56 2.72 -8.88
C PHE A 66 -4.51 1.67 -8.35
N ILE A 67 -4.00 0.45 -8.27
CA ILE A 67 -4.71 -0.67 -7.66
C ILE A 67 -4.28 -0.73 -6.20
N CYS A 68 -5.23 -0.66 -5.28
CA CYS A 68 -4.98 -0.82 -3.86
C CYS A 68 -5.82 -1.98 -3.32
N HIS A 69 -5.19 -2.92 -2.65
CA HIS A 69 -5.85 -4.05 -2.00
C HIS A 69 -6.50 -3.67 -0.66
N TYR A 70 -6.32 -2.44 -0.21
CA TYR A 70 -6.91 -1.92 1.01
C TYR A 70 -8.32 -1.39 0.76
N LEU A 71 -9.27 -1.80 1.59
CA LEU A 71 -10.63 -1.25 1.59
C LEU A 71 -10.58 0.14 2.26
N HIS A 72 -10.65 1.18 1.43
CA HIS A 72 -10.72 2.55 1.94
C HIS A 72 -11.95 2.71 2.85
N GLY A 73 -11.73 3.18 4.09
CA GLY A 73 -12.81 3.40 5.07
C GLY A 73 -13.13 2.22 6.00
N THR A 74 -12.41 1.09 5.92
CA THR A 74 -12.60 -0.04 6.86
C THR A 74 -11.58 -0.07 7.99
N SER A 75 -10.76 0.98 8.15
CA SER A 75 -9.82 1.08 9.26
C SER A 75 -10.59 1.14 10.58
N SER A 76 -10.19 0.32 11.55
CA SER A 76 -10.80 0.34 12.89
C SER A 76 -10.76 1.76 13.47
N PRO A 77 -11.88 2.32 13.95
CA PRO A 77 -11.88 3.63 14.61
C PRO A 77 -10.87 3.70 15.76
N ALA A 78 -10.62 2.58 16.45
CA ALA A 78 -9.62 2.50 17.52
C ALA A 78 -8.19 2.70 16.99
N PHE A 79 -7.86 2.12 15.83
CA PHE A 79 -6.58 2.36 15.17
C PHE A 79 -6.43 3.83 14.79
N MET A 80 -7.45 4.40 14.14
CA MET A 80 -7.44 5.79 13.69
C MET A 80 -7.18 6.76 14.85
N SER A 81 -7.91 6.60 15.96
CA SER A 81 -7.77 7.44 17.15
C SER A 81 -6.40 7.27 17.80
N SER A 82 -5.97 6.04 18.07
CA SER A 82 -4.67 5.77 18.73
C SER A 82 -3.47 6.22 17.88
N PHE A 83 -3.54 6.08 16.56
CA PHE A 83 -2.49 6.57 15.66
C PHE A 83 -2.42 8.09 15.68
N HIS A 84 -3.58 8.76 15.62
CA HIS A 84 -3.63 10.22 15.65
C HIS A 84 -3.16 10.80 16.98
N GLU A 85 -3.54 10.19 18.11
CA GLU A 85 -3.09 10.61 19.44
C GLU A 85 -1.56 10.53 19.56
N LYS A 86 -0.96 9.46 19.04
CA LYS A 86 0.49 9.22 19.15
C LYS A 86 1.34 10.02 18.17
N TYR A 87 0.88 10.17 16.92
CA TYR A 87 1.68 10.73 15.83
C TYR A 87 1.16 12.08 15.31
N HIS A 88 0.06 12.58 15.86
CA HIS A 88 -0.58 13.85 15.49
C HIS A 88 -0.88 13.99 13.99
N THR A 89 -1.10 12.87 13.31
CA THR A 89 -1.40 12.81 11.88
C THR A 89 -2.38 11.69 11.58
N LYS A 90 -3.02 11.71 10.41
CA LYS A 90 -3.89 10.62 9.98
C LYS A 90 -3.03 9.46 9.46
N PRO A 91 -3.35 8.20 9.78
CA PRO A 91 -2.68 7.07 9.18
C PRO A 91 -2.97 7.01 7.68
N ASP A 92 -1.97 6.57 6.92
CA ASP A 92 -2.14 6.14 5.53
C ASP A 92 -2.37 4.62 5.45
N TRP A 93 -2.61 4.12 4.23
CA TRP A 93 -2.84 2.68 4.02
C TRP A 93 -1.60 1.83 4.36
N ILE A 94 -0.38 2.41 4.29
CA ILE A 94 0.87 1.72 4.65
C ILE A 94 0.88 1.44 6.15
N SER A 95 0.68 2.49 6.96
CA SER A 95 0.62 2.36 8.41
C SER A 95 -0.51 1.43 8.86
N ALA A 96 -1.67 1.47 8.20
CA ALA A 96 -2.75 0.52 8.43
C ALA A 96 -2.34 -0.93 8.13
N ALA A 97 -1.68 -1.18 6.99
CA ALA A 97 -1.20 -2.52 6.63
C ALA A 97 -0.20 -3.08 7.64
N TYR A 98 0.72 -2.26 8.13
CA TYR A 98 1.66 -2.66 9.19
C TYR A 98 0.95 -2.90 10.53
N TYR A 99 -0.05 -2.09 10.86
CA TYR A 99 -0.85 -2.29 12.06
C TYR A 99 -1.57 -3.64 12.04
N ASP A 100 -2.24 -3.97 10.93
CA ASP A 100 -2.92 -5.26 10.75
C ASP A 100 -1.92 -6.43 10.80
N ALA A 101 -0.77 -6.30 10.12
CA ALA A 101 0.28 -7.32 10.14
C ALA A 101 0.83 -7.57 11.54
N MET A 102 1.03 -6.51 12.35
CA MET A 102 1.51 -6.64 13.72
C MET A 102 0.45 -7.21 14.66
N HIS A 103 -0.83 -6.85 14.48
CA HIS A 103 -1.91 -7.50 15.22
C HIS A 103 -1.96 -9.00 14.95
N MET A 104 -1.89 -9.40 13.67
CA MET A 104 -1.82 -10.81 13.30
C MET A 104 -0.60 -11.51 13.91
N ALA A 105 0.57 -10.88 13.88
CA ALA A 105 1.78 -11.44 14.47
C ALA A 105 1.68 -11.61 15.99
N CYS A 106 1.18 -10.58 16.70
CA CYS A 106 0.95 -10.61 18.14
C CYS A 106 -0.05 -11.71 18.52
N ASP A 107 -1.14 -11.84 17.78
CA ASP A 107 -2.14 -12.87 18.04
C ASP A 107 -1.60 -14.28 17.75
N ALA A 108 -0.81 -14.46 16.70
CA ALA A 108 -0.15 -15.73 16.44
C ALA A 108 0.86 -16.11 17.51
N ILE A 109 1.62 -15.14 18.05
CA ILE A 109 2.52 -15.37 19.18
C ILE A 109 1.71 -15.82 20.41
N ARG A 110 0.64 -15.09 20.76
CA ARG A 110 -0.23 -15.43 21.91
C ARG A 110 -0.88 -16.80 21.79
N ARG A 111 -1.25 -17.21 20.58
CA ARG A 111 -1.87 -18.51 20.28
C ARG A 111 -0.86 -19.63 20.03
N SER A 112 0.44 -19.33 20.05
CA SER A 112 1.48 -20.34 19.90
C SER A 112 1.94 -20.85 21.26
N ASP A 113 2.50 -22.06 21.28
CA ASP A 113 3.23 -22.58 22.45
C ASP A 113 4.62 -21.93 22.56
N TYR A 114 4.68 -20.60 22.52
CA TYR A 114 5.90 -19.85 22.75
C TYR A 114 6.34 -20.05 24.20
N SER A 115 7.63 -20.35 24.40
CA SER A 115 8.23 -20.43 25.72
C SER A 115 9.69 -20.01 25.66
N ASP A 116 10.18 -19.30 26.67
CA ASP A 116 11.60 -18.95 26.79
C ASP A 116 12.49 -20.17 27.04
N THR A 117 11.90 -21.32 27.42
CA THR A 117 12.61 -22.60 27.56
C THR A 117 12.84 -23.33 26.23
N ASN A 118 12.08 -22.97 25.20
CA ASN A 118 12.21 -23.56 23.87
C ASN A 118 13.37 -22.96 23.10
N SER A 119 13.95 -23.73 22.17
CA SER A 119 14.90 -23.16 21.21
C SER A 119 14.23 -22.11 20.33
N ILE A 120 15.00 -21.10 19.88
CA ILE A 120 14.52 -20.07 18.92
C ILE A 120 13.89 -20.72 17.68
N ARG A 121 14.47 -21.84 17.20
CA ARG A 121 13.94 -22.58 16.04
C ARG A 121 12.55 -23.17 16.33
N THR A 122 12.36 -23.75 17.51
CA THR A 122 11.06 -24.29 17.96
C THR A 122 10.03 -23.18 18.06
N ASN A 123 10.35 -22.07 18.73
CA ASN A 123 9.43 -20.94 18.87
C ASN A 123 9.01 -20.35 17.51
N ARG A 124 9.96 -20.14 16.59
CA ARG A 124 9.65 -19.67 15.23
C ARG A 124 8.74 -20.63 14.47
N ARG A 125 8.93 -21.95 14.64
CA ARG A 125 8.06 -22.96 14.03
C ARG A 125 6.65 -22.90 14.60
N ASN A 126 6.51 -22.80 15.92
CA ASN A 126 5.22 -22.73 16.60
C ASN A 126 4.44 -21.47 16.20
N ILE A 127 5.10 -20.31 16.17
CA ILE A 127 4.50 -19.05 15.70
C ILE A 127 4.06 -19.17 14.24
N ARG A 128 4.91 -19.72 13.36
CA ARG A 128 4.54 -19.96 11.95
C ARG A 128 3.33 -20.88 11.83
N GLN A 129 3.26 -21.95 12.62
CA GLN A 129 2.13 -22.87 12.61
C GLN A 129 0.83 -22.19 13.07
N SER A 130 0.90 -21.34 14.10
CA SER A 130 -0.25 -20.54 14.54
C SER A 130 -0.68 -19.54 13.46
N LEU A 131 0.26 -18.84 12.79
CA LEU A 131 -0.04 -17.96 11.65
C LEU A 131 -0.79 -18.70 10.52
N MET A 132 -0.43 -19.95 10.23
CA MET A 132 -1.09 -20.74 9.18
C MET A 132 -2.56 -21.02 9.49
N GLN A 133 -2.97 -21.03 10.78
CA GLN A 133 -4.36 -21.29 11.15
C GLN A 133 -5.31 -20.15 10.77
N PHE A 134 -4.82 -18.91 10.66
CA PHE A 134 -5.64 -17.76 10.22
C PHE A 134 -6.12 -17.90 8.77
N TYR A 135 -5.40 -18.65 7.92
CA TYR A 135 -5.79 -18.89 6.52
C TYR A 135 -6.87 -19.97 6.38
N ASN A 136 -7.02 -20.85 7.38
CA ASN A 136 -7.94 -22.00 7.32
C ASN A 136 -9.38 -21.66 7.74
N TYR A 137 -9.67 -20.40 8.09
CA TYR A 137 -10.98 -19.95 8.56
C TYR A 137 -12.10 -19.97 7.50
N ARG A 138 -11.81 -20.40 6.26
CA ARG A 138 -12.79 -20.45 5.15
C ARG A 138 -13.47 -21.81 4.96
N ASN A 139 -13.19 -22.80 5.83
CA ASN A 139 -13.73 -24.17 5.74
C ASN A 139 -14.46 -24.66 7.01
N SER A 140 -14.95 -23.76 7.87
CA SER A 140 -15.73 -24.11 9.07
C SER A 140 -16.95 -23.23 9.22
#